data_AF-A0A4P8L122-F1
#
_entry.id   AF-A0A4P8L122-F1
#
_cell.length_a   1.000
_cell.length_b   1.000
_cell.length_c   1.000
_cell.angle_alpha   90.00
_cell.angle_beta   90.00
_cell.angle_gamma   90.00
#
_symmetry.space_group_name_H-M   'P 1'
#
loop_
_entity.id
_entity.type
_entity.pdbx_description
1 polymer ?
#
loop_
_entity_poly.entity_id
_entity_poly.type
_entity_poly.pdbx_seq_one_letter_code
_entity_poly.pdbx_strand_id
1 'polypeptide(L)'
;MLVRDKKAFSQGAVLLVSFLVVLAVMFMPLFGGENAFHASDRLFNTIAKGSTYYFPALLEKVEARKGHTFTVDVAMASEKVASDARKVLMEGGAEVWQNGAQLKVSGDLGRLVEAALKDAEAMYYNNGQEVSERYGFNEREVLFAWWSFMKAAQKAFNEQEEFKLASFLEEPIAKGMEVGYNFYGISPEKAASRAGILSFALIFYVIYTLWWGYAIFLLCEGCGLEMKKAAKKEV
;
A
#
# COMPACT_ATOMS: atom_id res chain seq x y z
N MET A 1 -0.26 -51.08 4.69
CA MET A 1 -1.57 -50.42 4.53
C MET A 1 -1.35 -48.93 4.83
N LEU A 2 -1.70 -48.03 3.89
CA LEU A 2 -1.40 -46.59 3.98
C LEU A 2 -2.19 -45.90 5.11
N VAL A 3 -3.42 -46.36 5.36
CA VAL A 3 -4.27 -45.90 6.47
C VAL A 3 -4.02 -46.80 7.68
N ARG A 4 -3.57 -46.19 8.78
CA ARG A 4 -3.28 -46.85 10.07
C ARG A 4 -4.37 -46.59 11.11
N ASP A 5 -4.91 -45.38 11.17
CA ASP A 5 -6.11 -45.04 11.95
C ASP A 5 -7.25 -44.61 11.01
N LYS A 6 -8.27 -45.48 10.89
CA LYS A 6 -9.41 -45.26 10.00
C LYS A 6 -10.32 -44.11 10.47
N LYS A 7 -10.40 -43.85 11.78
CA LYS A 7 -11.26 -42.81 12.35
C LYS A 7 -10.65 -41.44 12.07
N ALA A 8 -9.38 -41.26 12.42
CA ALA A 8 -8.66 -40.01 12.17
C ALA A 8 -8.62 -39.69 10.67
N PHE A 9 -8.32 -40.70 9.83
CA PHE A 9 -8.30 -40.52 8.39
C PHE A 9 -9.66 -40.09 7.81
N SER A 10 -10.76 -40.74 8.24
CA SER A 10 -12.12 -40.39 7.78
C SER A 10 -12.51 -38.97 8.19
N GLN A 11 -12.23 -38.57 9.44
CA GLN A 11 -12.49 -37.22 9.92
C GLN A 11 -11.67 -36.17 9.16
N GLY A 12 -10.38 -36.41 8.94
CA GLY A 12 -9.52 -35.55 8.13
C GLY A 12 -10.00 -35.43 6.68
N ALA A 13 -10.44 -36.54 6.07
CA ALA A 13 -10.97 -36.54 4.70
C ALA A 13 -12.28 -35.74 4.60
N VAL A 14 -13.21 -35.90 5.55
CA VAL A 14 -14.46 -35.13 5.57
C VAL A 14 -14.17 -33.64 5.75
N LEU A 15 -13.27 -33.27 6.66
CA LEU A 15 -12.86 -31.87 6.84
C LEU A 15 -12.19 -31.31 5.59
N LEU A 16 -11.33 -32.07 4.92
CA LEU A 16 -10.68 -31.66 3.68
C LEU A 16 -11.70 -31.43 2.56
N VAL A 17 -12.59 -32.39 2.31
CA VAL A 17 -13.60 -32.27 1.24
C VAL A 17 -14.52 -31.08 1.50
N SER A 18 -15.02 -30.94 2.73
CA SER A 18 -15.88 -29.82 3.09
C SER A 18 -15.17 -28.47 2.99
N PHE A 19 -13.88 -28.40 3.35
CA PHE A 19 -13.05 -27.22 3.14
C PHE A 19 -12.91 -26.89 1.65
N LEU A 20 -12.61 -27.88 0.80
CA LEU A 20 -12.45 -27.70 -0.63
C LEU A 20 -13.75 -27.23 -1.30
N VAL A 21 -14.91 -27.70 -0.82
CA VAL A 21 -16.22 -27.19 -1.27
C VAL A 21 -16.36 -25.71 -0.93
N VAL A 22 -16.08 -25.31 0.31
CA VAL A 22 -16.13 -23.89 0.70
C VAL A 22 -15.14 -23.06 -0.10
N LEU A 23 -13.91 -23.56 -0.30
CA LEU A 23 -12.91 -22.90 -1.13
C LEU A 23 -13.40 -22.71 -2.57
N ALA A 24 -13.98 -23.74 -3.18
CA ALA A 24 -14.54 -23.64 -4.52
C ALA A 24 -15.65 -22.59 -4.59
N VAL A 25 -16.54 -22.54 -3.60
CA VAL A 25 -17.58 -21.51 -3.46
C VAL A 25 -16.97 -20.12 -3.30
N MET A 26 -15.87 -19.96 -2.57
CA MET A 26 -15.17 -18.67 -2.42
C MET A 26 -14.58 -18.16 -3.73
N PHE A 27 -14.23 -19.04 -4.68
CA PHE A 27 -13.78 -18.66 -6.02
C PHE A 27 -14.94 -18.31 -6.98
N MET A 28 -16.18 -18.64 -6.64
CA MET A 28 -17.35 -18.30 -7.46
C MET A 28 -17.71 -16.81 -7.32
N PRO A 29 -18.32 -16.19 -8.35
CA PRO A 29 -18.66 -14.75 -8.37
C PRO A 29 -19.92 -14.42 -7.54
N LEU A 30 -20.00 -14.92 -6.31
CA LEU A 30 -21.17 -14.82 -5.44
C LEU A 30 -21.24 -13.52 -4.62
N PHE A 31 -20.19 -12.70 -4.64
CA PHE A 31 -20.05 -11.50 -3.81
C PHE A 31 -20.20 -10.22 -4.64
N GLY A 32 -21.38 -10.06 -5.24
CA GLY A 32 -21.70 -8.89 -6.08
C GLY A 32 -21.01 -8.93 -7.45
N GLY A 33 -20.88 -10.13 -8.04
CA GLY A 33 -20.19 -10.34 -9.32
C GLY A 33 -18.71 -10.66 -9.19
N GLU A 34 -18.16 -10.58 -7.98
CA GLU A 34 -16.78 -10.93 -7.66
C GLU A 34 -16.68 -12.16 -6.76
N ASN A 35 -15.49 -12.75 -6.72
CA ASN A 35 -15.16 -13.81 -5.78
C ASN A 35 -14.88 -13.25 -4.36
N ALA A 36 -14.85 -14.12 -3.35
CA ALA A 36 -14.67 -13.74 -1.96
C ALA A 36 -13.34 -12.99 -1.72
N PHE A 37 -12.29 -13.33 -2.46
CA PHE A 37 -10.96 -12.73 -2.31
C PHE A 37 -10.94 -11.28 -2.82
N HIS A 38 -11.50 -11.02 -4.00
CA HIS A 38 -11.60 -9.66 -4.54
C HIS A 38 -12.54 -8.79 -3.69
N ALA A 39 -13.68 -9.35 -3.24
CA ALA A 39 -14.59 -8.63 -2.37
C ALA A 39 -13.94 -8.25 -1.03
N SER A 40 -13.17 -9.18 -0.46
CA SER A 40 -12.38 -8.95 0.75
C SER A 40 -11.28 -7.92 0.53
N ASP A 41 -10.51 -8.03 -0.55
CA ASP A 41 -9.43 -7.11 -0.89
C ASP A 41 -9.96 -5.68 -1.07
N ARG A 42 -11.05 -5.49 -1.83
CA ARG A 42 -11.74 -4.20 -1.94
C ARG A 42 -12.15 -3.66 -0.57
N LEU A 43 -12.79 -4.50 0.27
CA LEU A 43 -13.23 -4.10 1.60
C LEU A 43 -12.05 -3.58 2.45
N PHE A 44 -10.96 -4.34 2.51
CA PHE A 44 -9.79 -3.96 3.29
C PHE A 44 -9.07 -2.75 2.71
N ASN A 45 -8.92 -2.64 1.39
CA ASN A 45 -8.28 -1.49 0.74
C ASN A 45 -9.09 -0.20 0.92
N THR A 46 -10.40 -0.25 0.81
CA THR A 46 -11.30 0.88 1.08
C THR A 46 -11.19 1.38 2.53
N ILE A 47 -11.09 0.45 3.48
CA ILE A 47 -10.93 0.78 4.90
C ILE A 47 -9.52 1.30 5.20
N ALA A 48 -8.49 0.66 4.66
CA ALA A 48 -7.10 1.07 4.80
C ALA A 48 -6.91 2.49 4.25
N LYS A 49 -7.50 2.80 3.09
CA LYS A 49 -7.57 4.16 2.57
C LYS A 49 -8.19 5.12 3.58
N GLY A 50 -9.40 4.83 4.06
CA GLY A 50 -10.09 5.67 5.04
C GLY A 50 -9.33 5.89 6.36
N SER A 51 -8.45 4.96 6.76
CA SER A 51 -7.60 5.06 7.94
C SER A 51 -6.28 5.80 7.72
N THR A 52 -5.93 6.13 6.47
CA THR A 52 -4.65 6.78 6.10
C THR A 52 -4.82 8.24 5.67
N TYR A 53 -5.94 8.86 5.99
CA TYR A 53 -6.18 10.28 5.69
C TYR A 53 -5.39 11.21 6.63
N TYR A 54 -4.15 11.54 6.23
CA TYR A 54 -3.23 12.39 7.01
C TYR A 54 -3.04 13.79 6.43
N PHE A 55 -3.66 14.12 5.29
CA PHE A 55 -3.42 15.36 4.55
C PHE A 55 -3.55 16.65 5.36
N PRO A 56 -4.59 16.87 6.20
CA PRO A 56 -4.69 18.10 6.99
C PRO A 56 -3.49 18.31 7.93
N ALA A 57 -3.05 17.25 8.61
CA ALA A 57 -1.91 17.30 9.52
C ALA A 57 -0.58 17.47 8.76
N LEU A 58 -0.46 16.89 7.56
CA LEU A 58 0.72 17.09 6.70
C LEU A 58 0.82 18.52 6.21
N LEU A 59 -0.29 19.09 5.73
CA LEU A 59 -0.35 20.47 5.25
C LEU A 59 -0.01 21.46 6.37
N GLU A 60 -0.55 21.26 7.58
CA GLU A 60 -0.21 22.08 8.76
C GLU A 60 1.30 22.07 9.08
N LYS A 61 1.95 20.89 9.03
CA LYS A 61 3.40 20.78 9.22
C LYS A 61 4.20 21.51 8.14
N VAL A 62 3.69 21.52 6.90
CA VAL A 62 4.34 22.17 5.76
C VAL A 62 4.25 23.68 5.83
N GLU A 63 3.13 24.24 6.31
CA GLU A 63 2.97 25.69 6.52
C GLU A 63 4.10 26.28 7.37
N ALA A 64 4.50 25.58 8.44
CA ALA A 64 5.57 26.01 9.34
C ALA A 64 6.97 26.05 8.67
N ARG A 65 7.10 25.56 7.43
CA ARG A 65 8.38 25.48 6.69
C ARG A 65 8.39 26.30 5.40
N LYS A 66 7.32 27.04 5.10
CA LYS A 66 7.30 27.98 3.97
C LYS A 66 8.33 29.09 4.16
N GLY A 67 8.89 29.57 3.05
CA GLY A 67 9.88 30.64 2.99
C GLY A 67 11.33 30.15 3.00
N HIS A 68 11.59 28.85 3.15
CA HIS A 68 12.93 28.29 3.06
C HIS A 68 13.27 27.92 1.63
N THR A 69 14.19 28.66 1.03
CA THR A 69 14.72 28.35 -0.29
C THR A 69 15.77 27.24 -0.22
N PHE A 70 15.80 26.40 -1.24
CA PHE A 70 16.83 25.38 -1.42
C PHE A 70 17.36 25.42 -2.86
N THR A 71 18.51 24.78 -3.08
CA THR A 71 18.99 24.41 -4.40
C THR A 71 19.52 23.00 -4.32
N VAL A 72 19.08 22.12 -5.22
CA VAL A 72 19.51 20.72 -5.25
C VAL A 72 19.74 20.26 -6.67
N ASP A 73 20.79 19.48 -6.86
CA ASP A 73 21.05 18.75 -8.09
C ASP A 73 20.64 17.29 -7.88
N VAL A 74 19.80 16.75 -8.76
CA VAL A 74 19.27 15.39 -8.68
C VAL A 74 19.34 14.68 -10.03
N ALA A 75 19.71 13.40 -10.00
CA ALA A 75 19.61 12.51 -11.14
C ALA A 75 18.29 11.74 -11.09
N MET A 76 17.47 11.89 -12.13
CA MET A 76 16.19 11.21 -12.26
C MET A 76 16.36 9.85 -12.95
N ALA A 77 15.37 8.97 -12.79
CA ALA A 77 15.43 7.60 -13.34
C ALA A 77 15.52 7.53 -14.87
N SER A 78 14.95 8.53 -15.57
CA SER A 78 15.03 8.67 -17.01
C SER A 78 14.79 10.13 -17.42
N GLU A 79 15.11 10.47 -18.67
CA GLU A 79 14.83 11.78 -19.24
C GLU A 79 13.32 12.10 -19.33
N LYS A 80 12.46 11.08 -19.53
CA LYS A 80 11.01 11.27 -19.45
C LYS A 80 10.61 11.71 -18.05
N VAL A 81 11.06 10.99 -17.02
CA VAL A 81 10.71 11.33 -15.62
C VAL A 81 11.28 12.69 -15.23
N ALA A 82 12.46 13.05 -15.73
CA ALA A 82 13.02 14.40 -15.56
C ALA A 82 12.14 15.48 -16.20
N SER A 83 11.62 15.23 -17.39
CA SER A 83 10.75 16.17 -18.11
C SER A 83 9.39 16.33 -17.41
N ASP A 84 8.80 15.23 -16.93
CA ASP A 84 7.56 15.25 -16.17
C ASP A 84 7.76 15.98 -14.82
N ALA A 85 8.86 15.67 -14.10
CA ALA A 85 9.23 16.31 -12.85
C ALA A 85 9.47 17.82 -13.04
N ARG A 86 10.19 18.21 -14.11
CA ARG A 86 10.38 19.61 -14.46
C ARG A 86 9.04 20.33 -14.62
N LYS A 87 8.07 19.72 -15.30
CA LYS A 87 6.75 20.32 -15.52
C LYS A 87 6.01 20.56 -14.21
N VAL A 88 5.94 19.56 -13.33
CA VAL A 88 5.23 19.70 -12.06
C VAL A 88 5.91 20.69 -11.12
N LEU A 89 7.24 20.72 -11.09
CA LEU A 89 8.03 21.62 -10.26
C LEU A 89 7.93 23.08 -10.70
N MET A 90 7.97 23.34 -12.02
CA MET A 90 7.83 24.69 -12.56
C MET A 90 6.44 25.27 -12.27
N GLU A 91 5.38 24.46 -12.39
CA GLU A 91 4.03 24.86 -12.01
C GLU A 91 3.90 25.11 -10.50
N GLY A 92 4.67 24.36 -9.70
CA GLY A 92 4.85 24.59 -8.26
C GLY A 92 5.67 25.84 -7.90
N GLY A 93 6.16 26.59 -8.90
CA GLY A 93 6.90 27.84 -8.72
C GLY A 93 8.40 27.67 -8.49
N ALA A 94 8.98 26.51 -8.78
CA ALA A 94 10.43 26.32 -8.76
C ALA A 94 11.09 26.71 -10.09
N GLU A 95 12.33 27.17 -10.00
CA GLU A 95 13.24 27.28 -11.12
C GLU A 95 13.90 25.92 -11.36
N VAL A 96 13.78 25.39 -12.59
CA VAL A 96 14.29 24.07 -12.94
C VAL A 96 15.13 24.14 -14.20
N TRP A 97 16.41 23.79 -14.05
CA TRP A 97 17.30 23.54 -15.18
C TRP A 97 17.42 22.03 -15.42
N GLN A 98 17.26 21.60 -16.67
CA GLN A 98 17.31 20.20 -17.06
C GLN A 98 18.43 19.96 -18.07
N ASN A 99 19.16 18.86 -17.88
CA ASN A 99 20.12 18.33 -18.84
C ASN A 99 20.01 16.81 -18.91
N GLY A 100 19.28 16.32 -19.93
CA GLY A 100 18.89 14.91 -20.01
C GLY A 100 18.08 14.50 -18.78
N ALA A 101 18.61 13.53 -18.03
CA ALA A 101 18.02 13.03 -16.78
C ALA A 101 18.44 13.81 -15.51
N GLN A 102 19.35 14.78 -15.61
CA GLN A 102 19.79 15.61 -14.49
C GLN A 102 18.88 16.83 -14.35
N LEU A 103 18.46 17.14 -13.12
CA LEU A 103 17.72 18.35 -12.77
C LEU A 103 18.47 19.15 -11.72
N LYS A 104 18.60 20.45 -11.95
CA LYS A 104 18.96 21.43 -10.92
C LYS A 104 17.73 22.24 -10.58
N VAL A 105 17.31 22.19 -9.32
CA VAL A 105 16.05 22.77 -8.86
C VAL A 105 16.31 23.76 -7.75
N SER A 106 15.75 24.96 -7.89
CA SER A 106 15.80 26.03 -6.89
C SER A 106 14.39 26.54 -6.61
N GLY A 107 14.04 26.69 -5.34
CA GLY A 107 12.70 27.14 -4.97
C GLY A 107 12.41 27.02 -3.49
N ASP A 108 11.16 27.22 -3.10
CA ASP A 108 10.67 27.04 -1.73
C ASP A 108 10.21 25.60 -1.52
N LEU A 109 10.92 24.86 -0.66
CA LEU A 109 10.63 23.43 -0.44
C LEU A 109 9.23 23.22 0.16
N GLY A 110 8.81 24.10 1.06
CA GLY A 110 7.49 24.03 1.69
C GLY A 110 6.38 24.19 0.65
N ARG A 111 6.49 25.18 -0.25
CA ARG A 111 5.52 25.37 -1.34
C ARG A 111 5.45 24.20 -2.30
N LEU A 112 6.59 23.60 -2.66
CA LEU A 112 6.60 22.43 -3.54
C LEU A 112 5.97 21.21 -2.88
N VAL A 113 6.27 20.96 -1.59
CA VAL A 113 5.66 19.87 -0.85
C VAL A 113 4.16 20.10 -0.68
N GLU A 114 3.72 21.33 -0.43
CA GLU A 114 2.30 21.67 -0.36
C GLU A 114 1.59 21.37 -1.70
N ALA A 115 2.18 21.78 -2.83
CA ALA A 115 1.63 21.51 -4.16
C ALA A 115 1.51 19.99 -4.42
N ALA A 116 2.58 19.24 -4.14
CA ALA A 116 2.58 17.79 -4.27
C ALA A 116 1.53 17.12 -3.36
N LEU A 117 1.33 17.61 -2.14
CA LEU A 117 0.31 17.11 -1.22
C LEU A 117 -1.11 17.42 -1.69
N LYS A 118 -1.36 18.57 -2.30
CA LYS A 118 -2.67 18.90 -2.89
C LYS A 118 -3.02 17.99 -4.06
N ASP A 119 -2.05 17.71 -4.92
CA ASP A 119 -2.26 16.74 -6.02
C ASP A 119 -2.46 15.33 -5.48
N ALA A 120 -1.68 14.92 -4.49
CA ALA A 120 -1.84 13.65 -3.81
C ALA A 120 -3.21 13.53 -3.12
N GLU A 121 -3.74 14.62 -2.54
CA GLU A 121 -5.06 14.66 -1.93
C GLU A 121 -6.18 14.57 -2.96
N ALA A 122 -6.05 15.28 -4.09
CA ALA A 122 -6.98 15.15 -5.21
C ALA A 122 -7.02 13.70 -5.71
N MET A 123 -5.86 13.06 -5.87
CA MET A 123 -5.74 11.64 -6.21
C MET A 123 -6.33 10.73 -5.12
N TYR A 124 -6.15 11.07 -3.85
CA TYR A 124 -6.80 10.37 -2.75
C TYR A 124 -8.33 10.44 -2.84
N TYR A 125 -8.91 11.53 -3.32
CA TYR A 125 -10.37 11.61 -3.54
C TYR A 125 -10.83 11.15 -4.94
N ASN A 126 -9.94 10.54 -5.71
CA ASN A 126 -10.17 10.10 -7.08
C ASN A 126 -10.48 11.24 -8.06
N ASN A 127 -10.09 12.47 -7.73
CA ASN A 127 -10.23 13.67 -8.57
C ASN A 127 -9.02 13.82 -9.50
N GLY A 128 -8.54 12.72 -10.07
CA GLY A 128 -7.33 12.72 -10.91
C GLY A 128 -7.48 13.52 -12.19
N GLN A 129 -8.71 13.71 -12.68
CA GLN A 129 -8.98 14.56 -13.83
C GLN A 129 -8.48 16.00 -13.61
N GLU A 130 -8.73 16.59 -12.44
CA GLU A 130 -8.25 17.93 -12.09
C GLU A 130 -6.71 18.03 -12.19
N VAL A 131 -6.02 16.99 -11.70
CA VAL A 131 -4.57 16.89 -11.74
C VAL A 131 -4.11 16.78 -13.20
N SER A 132 -4.71 15.87 -13.98
CA SER A 132 -4.34 15.67 -15.38
C SER A 132 -4.57 16.91 -16.25
N GLU A 133 -5.63 17.68 -15.98
CA GLU A 133 -5.96 18.90 -16.70
C GLU A 133 -4.98 20.03 -16.35
N ARG A 134 -4.61 20.17 -15.07
CA ARG A 134 -3.63 21.16 -14.62
C ARG A 134 -2.27 20.97 -15.27
N TYR A 135 -1.81 19.72 -15.33
CA TYR A 135 -0.48 19.42 -15.83
C TYR A 135 -0.45 18.99 -17.30
N GLY A 136 -1.58 18.66 -17.92
CA GLY A 136 -1.67 18.25 -19.31
C GLY A 136 -1.02 16.89 -19.64
N PHE A 137 -0.93 15.98 -18.66
CA PHE A 137 -0.52 14.58 -18.85
C PHE A 137 -1.14 13.69 -17.78
N ASN A 138 -0.92 12.37 -17.85
CA ASN A 138 -1.61 11.41 -17.00
C ASN A 138 -1.39 11.68 -15.50
N GLU A 139 -2.46 11.64 -14.72
CA GLU A 139 -2.48 11.98 -13.30
C GLU A 139 -1.61 11.07 -12.41
N ARG A 140 -1.47 9.79 -12.79
CA ARG A 140 -0.55 8.87 -12.10
C ARG A 140 0.89 9.27 -12.41
N GLU A 141 1.20 9.62 -13.66
CA GLU A 141 2.52 10.11 -14.03
C GLU A 141 2.86 11.44 -13.31
N VAL A 142 1.89 12.33 -13.12
CA VAL A 142 2.07 13.57 -12.33
C VAL A 142 2.52 13.25 -10.92
N LEU A 143 1.76 12.41 -10.21
CA LEU A 143 2.06 12.09 -8.82
C LEU A 143 3.35 11.26 -8.69
N PHE A 144 3.63 10.40 -9.69
CA PHE A 144 4.89 9.70 -9.79
C PHE A 144 6.09 10.65 -10.01
N ALA A 145 5.92 11.72 -10.79
CA ALA A 145 6.94 12.72 -11.00
C ALA A 145 7.25 13.50 -9.71
N TRP A 146 6.21 13.92 -8.97
CA TRP A 146 6.35 14.51 -7.64
C TRP A 146 7.11 13.58 -6.69
N TRP A 147 6.64 12.34 -6.54
CA TRP A 147 7.28 11.35 -5.67
C TRP A 147 8.73 11.08 -6.07
N SER A 148 9.00 10.90 -7.37
CA SER A 148 10.33 10.61 -7.89
C SER A 148 11.31 11.73 -7.57
N PHE A 149 10.91 12.98 -7.78
CA PHE A 149 11.74 14.13 -7.44
C PHE A 149 11.95 14.23 -5.92
N MET A 150 10.89 14.12 -5.12
CA MET A 150 10.99 14.26 -3.66
C MET A 150 11.87 13.16 -3.04
N LYS A 151 11.82 11.93 -3.56
CA LYS A 151 12.74 10.85 -3.17
C LYS A 151 14.19 11.15 -3.58
N ALA A 152 14.41 11.65 -4.78
CA ALA A 152 15.75 12.00 -5.25
C ALA A 152 16.34 13.18 -4.46
N ALA A 153 15.54 14.21 -4.18
CA ALA A 153 15.92 15.36 -3.37
C ALA A 153 16.22 14.95 -1.92
N GLN A 154 15.38 14.10 -1.31
CA GLN A 154 15.65 13.53 0.01
C GLN A 154 17.00 12.81 0.06
N LYS A 155 17.30 12.00 -0.96
CA LYS A 155 18.59 11.31 -1.05
C LYS A 155 19.75 12.30 -1.17
N ALA A 156 19.63 13.29 -2.04
CA ALA A 156 20.65 14.33 -2.23
C ALA A 156 20.88 15.15 -0.95
N PHE A 157 19.83 15.52 -0.22
CA PHE A 157 19.97 16.21 1.06
C PHE A 157 20.69 15.35 2.12
N ASN A 158 20.42 14.04 2.17
CA ASN A 158 21.16 13.15 3.05
C ASN A 158 22.65 13.07 2.68
N GLU A 159 22.97 13.00 1.39
CA GLU A 159 24.35 12.99 0.90
C GLU A 159 25.09 14.31 1.19
N GLN A 160 24.35 15.43 1.25
CA GLN A 160 24.84 16.76 1.61
C GLN A 160 24.83 17.04 3.12
N GLU A 161 24.48 16.06 3.95
CA GLU A 161 24.32 16.20 5.42
C GLU A 161 23.22 17.20 5.86
N GLU A 162 22.33 17.59 4.94
CA GLU A 162 21.14 18.44 5.19
C GLU A 162 19.99 17.60 5.76
N PHE A 163 20.25 16.88 6.85
CA PHE A 163 19.33 15.90 7.45
C PHE A 163 17.97 16.50 7.83
N LYS A 164 17.93 17.79 8.20
CA LYS A 164 16.67 18.48 8.54
C LYS A 164 15.74 18.60 7.33
N LEU A 165 16.29 18.85 6.13
CA LEU A 165 15.52 18.90 4.89
C LEU A 165 15.13 17.49 4.44
N ALA A 166 16.05 16.53 4.55
CA ALA A 166 15.78 15.13 4.21
C ALA A 166 14.64 14.53 5.06
N SER A 167 14.66 14.74 6.38
CA SER A 167 13.62 14.24 7.28
C SER A 167 12.29 14.97 7.12
N PHE A 168 12.30 16.25 6.71
CA PHE A 168 11.07 16.98 6.40
C PHE A 168 10.28 16.32 5.26
N LEU A 169 10.96 15.68 4.30
CA LEU A 169 10.32 15.02 3.17
C LEU A 169 9.77 13.62 3.48
N GLU A 170 10.18 12.97 4.57
CA GLU A 170 9.79 11.58 4.86
C GLU A 170 8.27 11.38 4.97
N GLU A 171 7.61 12.15 5.84
CA GLU A 171 6.18 12.01 6.06
C GLU A 171 5.33 12.43 4.84
N PRO A 172 5.57 13.58 4.18
CA PRO A 172 4.82 13.95 2.98
C PRO A 172 4.93 12.93 1.84
N ILE A 173 6.11 12.32 1.66
CA ILE A 173 6.29 11.26 0.67
C ILE A 173 5.47 10.03 1.05
N ALA A 174 5.72 9.46 2.24
CA ALA A 174 5.17 8.16 2.63
C ALA A 174 3.66 8.20 2.95
N LYS A 175 3.20 9.29 3.58
CA LYS A 175 1.81 9.44 4.06
C LYS A 175 0.94 10.32 3.16
N GLY A 176 1.55 11.06 2.23
CA GLY A 176 0.85 11.89 1.27
C GLY A 176 0.90 11.28 -0.13
N MET A 177 2.06 11.39 -0.79
CA MET A 177 2.21 11.02 -2.20
C MET A 177 1.98 9.52 -2.44
N GLU A 178 2.60 8.65 -1.64
CA GLU A 178 2.43 7.19 -1.78
C GLU A 178 0.99 6.76 -1.48
N VAL A 179 0.35 7.36 -0.46
CA VAL A 179 -1.06 7.10 -0.12
C VAL A 179 -1.98 7.54 -1.24
N GLY A 180 -1.80 8.76 -1.77
CA GLY A 180 -2.57 9.29 -2.90
C GLY A 180 -2.43 8.42 -4.15
N TYR A 181 -1.22 7.94 -4.45
CA TYR A 181 -0.95 7.13 -5.64
C TYR A 181 -1.51 5.70 -5.52
N ASN A 182 -1.22 5.04 -4.40
CA ASN A 182 -1.54 3.63 -4.18
C ASN A 182 -3.05 3.40 -4.05
N PHE A 183 -3.76 4.34 -3.43
CA PHE A 183 -5.19 4.23 -3.24
C PHE A 183 -6.03 4.93 -4.32
N TYR A 184 -5.42 5.53 -5.35
CA TYR A 184 -6.16 6.15 -6.45
C TYR A 184 -7.04 5.13 -7.18
N GLY A 185 -8.32 5.46 -7.33
CA GLY A 185 -9.39 4.62 -7.89
C GLY A 185 -10.25 3.90 -6.85
N ILE A 186 -9.88 3.96 -5.57
CA ILE A 186 -10.62 3.29 -4.48
C ILE A 186 -11.42 4.33 -3.69
N SER A 187 -12.66 4.04 -3.30
CA SER A 187 -13.44 4.95 -2.45
C SER A 187 -13.09 4.72 -0.97
N PRO A 188 -12.78 5.78 -0.18
CA PRO A 188 -12.45 5.62 1.24
C PRO A 188 -13.72 5.38 2.08
N GLU A 189 -13.64 4.46 3.04
CA GLU A 189 -14.69 4.26 4.05
C GLU A 189 -14.08 4.11 5.45
N LYS A 190 -14.85 4.45 6.48
CA LYS A 190 -14.39 4.30 7.87
C LYS A 190 -14.48 2.84 8.31
N ALA A 191 -13.48 2.35 9.03
CA ALA A 191 -13.51 1.01 9.63
C ALA A 191 -14.76 0.80 10.52
N ALA A 192 -15.12 1.82 11.30
CA ALA A 192 -16.27 1.77 12.22
C ALA A 192 -17.59 1.50 11.49
N SER A 193 -17.79 2.00 10.26
CA SER A 193 -19.01 1.73 9.48
C SER A 193 -19.06 0.31 8.91
N ARG A 194 -17.96 -0.45 8.97
CA ARG A 194 -17.85 -1.82 8.47
C ARG A 194 -17.45 -2.83 9.57
N ALA A 195 -17.61 -2.47 10.85
CA ALA A 195 -17.18 -3.29 11.97
C ALA A 195 -17.74 -4.72 11.96
N GLY A 196 -19.00 -4.89 11.55
CA GLY A 196 -19.64 -6.20 11.46
C GLY A 196 -18.98 -7.13 10.44
N ILE A 197 -18.77 -6.65 9.21
CA ILE A 197 -18.15 -7.45 8.14
C ILE A 197 -16.66 -7.71 8.42
N LEU A 198 -15.96 -6.74 9.04
CA LEU A 198 -14.58 -6.93 9.49
C LEU A 198 -14.47 -8.02 10.56
N SER A 199 -15.37 -8.00 11.54
CA SER A 199 -15.40 -9.00 12.61
C SER A 199 -15.69 -10.38 12.04
N PHE A 200 -16.64 -10.47 11.11
CA PHE A 200 -16.92 -11.70 10.38
C PHE A 200 -15.70 -12.20 9.61
N ALA A 201 -15.03 -11.33 8.83
CA ALA A 201 -13.86 -11.71 8.05
C ALA A 201 -12.73 -12.25 8.93
N LEU A 202 -12.49 -11.63 10.09
CA LEU A 202 -11.49 -12.08 11.06
C LEU A 202 -11.83 -13.44 11.68
N ILE A 203 -13.07 -13.60 12.17
CA ILE A 203 -13.54 -14.87 12.74
C ILE A 203 -13.48 -15.98 11.69
N PHE A 204 -13.96 -15.69 10.48
CA PHE A 204 -13.91 -16.60 9.35
C PHE A 204 -12.47 -17.01 9.03
N TYR A 205 -11.53 -16.05 8.95
CA TYR A 205 -10.11 -16.34 8.68
C TYR A 205 -9.51 -17.30 9.72
N VAL A 206 -9.77 -17.07 11.01
CA VAL A 206 -9.27 -17.95 12.09
C VAL A 206 -9.88 -19.35 11.97
N ILE A 207 -11.20 -19.45 11.80
CA ILE A 207 -11.88 -20.76 11.65
C ILE A 207 -11.38 -21.47 10.40
N TYR A 208 -11.29 -20.77 9.27
CA TYR A 208 -10.86 -21.30 7.98
C TYR A 208 -9.42 -21.83 8.01
N THR A 209 -8.49 -21.09 8.63
CA THR A 209 -7.09 -21.52 8.77
C THR A 209 -6.94 -22.72 9.69
N LEU A 210 -7.66 -22.74 10.82
CA LEU A 210 -7.70 -23.88 11.73
C LEU A 210 -8.35 -25.10 11.06
N TRP A 211 -9.42 -24.91 10.31
CA TRP A 211 -10.12 -25.98 9.58
C TRP A 211 -9.18 -26.70 8.63
N TRP A 212 -8.44 -25.95 7.78
CA TRP A 212 -7.41 -26.53 6.92
C TRP A 212 -6.33 -27.27 7.71
N GLY A 213 -5.82 -26.63 8.78
CA GLY A 213 -4.80 -27.21 9.64
C GLY A 213 -5.22 -28.54 10.26
N TYR A 214 -6.42 -28.62 10.84
CA TYR A 214 -6.97 -29.83 11.43
C TYR A 214 -7.26 -30.92 10.38
N ALA A 215 -7.70 -30.55 9.18
CA ALA A 215 -7.89 -31.51 8.09
C ALA A 215 -6.58 -32.22 7.75
N ILE A 216 -5.49 -31.47 7.54
CA ILE A 216 -4.16 -32.04 7.28
C ILE A 216 -3.67 -32.84 8.48
N PHE A 217 -3.78 -32.27 9.69
CA PHE A 217 -3.32 -32.93 10.92
C PHE A 217 -3.93 -34.32 11.08
N LEU A 218 -5.25 -34.44 10.95
CA LEU A 218 -5.96 -35.73 11.08
C LEU A 218 -5.68 -36.70 9.92
N LEU A 219 -5.41 -36.19 8.71
CA LEU A 219 -4.97 -37.04 7.60
C LEU A 219 -3.57 -37.62 7.85
N CYS A 220 -2.65 -36.80 8.38
CA CYS A 220 -1.31 -37.23 8.78
C CYS A 220 -1.38 -38.29 9.90
N GLU A 221 -2.16 -38.02 10.95
CA GLU A 221 -2.41 -38.97 12.05
C GLU A 221 -3.04 -40.27 11.53
N GLY A 222 -4.04 -40.18 10.65
CA GLY A 222 -4.66 -41.33 9.98
C GLY A 222 -3.68 -42.19 9.18
N CYS A 223 -2.64 -41.58 8.60
CA CYS A 223 -1.54 -42.27 7.91
C CYS A 223 -0.45 -42.80 8.88
N GLY A 224 -0.54 -42.47 10.17
CA GLY A 224 0.41 -42.85 11.23
C GLY A 224 1.61 -41.91 11.40
N LEU A 225 1.54 -40.69 10.88
CA LEU A 225 2.48 -39.61 11.15
C LEU A 225 2.05 -38.89 12.44
N GLU A 226 2.21 -39.58 13.57
CA GLU A 226 1.82 -39.09 14.89
C GLU A 226 3.00 -38.37 15.58
N MET A 227 2.75 -37.20 16.16
CA MET A 227 3.71 -36.56 17.08
C MET A 227 3.63 -37.23 18.46
N LYS A 228 4.35 -38.34 18.62
CA LYS A 228 4.54 -38.96 19.95
C LYS A 228 5.61 -38.20 20.72
N LYS A 229 5.38 -37.99 22.03
CA LYS A 229 6.43 -37.54 22.95
C LYS A 229 7.61 -38.50 22.81
N ALA A 230 8.80 -37.98 22.52
CA ALA A 230 10.01 -38.81 22.50
C ALA A 230 10.10 -39.56 23.83
N ALA A 231 10.21 -40.89 23.78
CA ALA A 231 10.41 -41.67 24.98
C ALA A 231 11.66 -41.15 25.68
N LYS A 232 11.55 -40.71 26.95
CA LYS A 232 12.72 -40.42 27.78
C LYS A 232 13.58 -41.69 27.77
N LYS A 233 14.77 -41.62 27.18
CA LYS A 233 15.81 -42.58 27.49
C LYS A 233 16.25 -42.29 28.91
N GLU A 234 15.76 -43.07 29.86
CA GLU A 234 16.39 -43.14 31.17
C GLU A 234 17.80 -43.72 30.97
N VAL A 235 18.80 -42.99 31.45
CA VAL A 235 20.23 -43.37 31.47
C VAL A 235 20.51 -44.02 32.80
#